data_AF-A0AAD5DS96-F1
#
_entry.id   AF-A0AAD5DS96-F1
#
_cell.length_a   1.000
_cell.length_b   1.000
_cell.length_c   1.000
_cell.angle_alpha   90.00
_cell.angle_beta   90.00
_cell.angle_gamma   90.00
#
_symmetry.space_group_name_H-M   'P 1'
#
loop_
_entity.id
_entity.type
_entity.pdbx_description
1 polymer ?
#
loop_
_entity_poly.entity_id
_entity_poly.type
_entity_poly.pdbx_seq_one_letter_code
_entity_poly.pdbx_strand_id
1 'polypeptide(L)'
;MVACEPPFIIAQVAEENVESLTEMFFQTANAYLTMAQKEGNAVVTQHIETALRAALEAKQATLRPEIQLLNRLLGAETQEQRQRILFNPDAVDTLVMNDRYFFGLLNRMQTDVGRMPDGPQKAALVERLESIKTAADAAVAGA
;
A
#
# COMPACT_ATOMS: atom_id res chain seq x y z
N MET A 1 18.07 -1.72 -29.98
CA MET A 1 18.29 -0.87 -28.79
C MET A 1 16.92 -0.60 -28.19
N VAL A 2 16.53 -1.32 -27.15
CA VAL A 2 15.27 -1.06 -26.43
C VAL A 2 15.57 0.10 -25.50
N ALA A 3 14.97 1.26 -25.77
CA ALA A 3 15.05 2.39 -24.87
C ALA A 3 14.40 1.97 -23.55
N CYS A 4 15.18 1.86 -22.48
CA CYS A 4 14.64 1.92 -21.13
C CYS A 4 13.93 3.27 -21.03
N GLU A 5 12.60 3.28 -21.16
CA GLU A 5 11.82 4.47 -20.84
C GLU A 5 12.14 4.84 -19.38
N PRO A 6 12.57 6.07 -19.12
CA PRO A 6 13.00 6.46 -17.79
C PRO A 6 11.79 6.36 -16.84
N PRO A 7 11.99 5.90 -15.58
CA PRO A 7 10.92 5.71 -14.60
C PRO A 7 10.10 6.99 -14.34
N PHE A 8 10.66 8.15 -14.64
CA PHE A 8 10.02 9.46 -14.53
C PHE A 8 8.80 9.65 -15.45
N ILE A 9 8.82 9.11 -16.68
CA ILE A 9 7.69 9.26 -17.62
C ILE A 9 6.48 8.45 -17.13
N ILE A 10 6.73 7.24 -16.62
CA ILE A 10 5.67 6.33 -16.17
C ILE A 10 4.95 6.92 -14.95
N ALA A 11 5.69 7.48 -13.99
CA ALA A 11 5.10 8.13 -12.82
C ALA A 11 4.25 9.35 -13.19
N GLN A 12 4.77 10.22 -14.06
CA GLN A 12 4.04 11.40 -14.52
C GLN A 12 2.74 11.01 -15.26
N VAL A 13 2.82 10.05 -16.18
CA VAL A 13 1.63 9.57 -16.92
C VAL A 13 0.60 8.98 -15.96
N ALA A 14 1.03 8.27 -14.91
CA ALA A 14 0.13 7.74 -13.90
C ALA A 14 -0.57 8.85 -13.10
N GLU A 15 0.15 9.91 -12.71
CA GLU A 15 -0.40 11.08 -12.01
C GLU A 15 -1.41 11.86 -12.88
N GLU A 16 -1.10 12.06 -14.16
CA GLU A 16 -1.99 12.73 -15.11
C GLU A 16 -3.28 11.94 -15.39
N ASN A 17 -3.25 10.61 -15.22
CA ASN A 17 -4.35 9.72 -15.56
C ASN A 17 -4.96 9.03 -14.33
N VAL A 18 -4.81 9.58 -13.13
CA VAL A 18 -5.30 8.92 -11.90
C VAL A 18 -6.78 8.56 -11.98
N GLU A 19 -7.63 9.39 -12.59
CA GLU A 19 -9.07 9.07 -12.73
C GLU A 19 -9.32 7.77 -13.50
N SER A 20 -8.46 7.45 -14.46
CA SER A 20 -8.54 6.26 -15.32
C SER A 20 -7.99 4.98 -14.67
N LEU A 21 -7.23 5.08 -13.55
CA LEU A 21 -6.66 3.93 -12.84
C LEU A 21 -7.73 3.21 -12.00
N THR A 22 -8.77 2.70 -12.66
CA THR A 22 -9.91 2.02 -12.04
C THR A 22 -9.61 0.57 -11.71
N GLU A 23 -10.51 -0.10 -10.96
CA GLU A 23 -10.40 -1.54 -10.72
C GLU A 23 -10.29 -2.33 -12.03
N MET A 24 -11.04 -1.95 -13.06
CA MET A 24 -10.99 -2.58 -14.38
C MET A 24 -9.59 -2.46 -15.01
N PHE A 25 -8.94 -1.29 -14.90
CA PHE A 25 -7.56 -1.12 -15.36
C PHE A 25 -6.61 -2.11 -14.66
N PHE A 26 -6.69 -2.22 -13.34
CA PHE A 26 -5.82 -3.14 -12.58
C PHE A 26 -6.12 -4.61 -12.86
N GLN A 27 -7.38 -5.00 -13.03
CA GLN A 27 -7.76 -6.36 -13.42
C GLN A 27 -7.19 -6.71 -14.80
N THR A 28 -7.35 -5.83 -15.79
CA THR A 28 -6.84 -6.03 -17.14
C THR A 28 -5.30 -6.09 -17.17
N ALA A 29 -4.62 -5.18 -16.48
CA ALA A 29 -3.16 -5.18 -16.38
C ALA A 29 -2.62 -6.46 -15.72
N ASN A 30 -3.27 -6.97 -14.67
CA ASN A 30 -2.91 -8.25 -14.04
C ASN A 30 -3.13 -9.45 -14.96
N ALA A 31 -4.16 -9.42 -15.81
CA ALA A 31 -4.38 -10.47 -16.82
C ALA A 31 -3.22 -10.50 -17.82
N TYR A 32 -2.78 -9.34 -18.31
CA TYR A 32 -1.62 -9.24 -19.20
C TYR A 32 -0.30 -9.63 -18.51
N LEU A 33 -0.11 -9.24 -17.25
CA LEU A 33 1.04 -9.66 -16.46
C LEU A 33 1.11 -11.19 -16.36
N THR A 34 -0.03 -11.83 -16.06
CA THR A 34 -0.13 -13.29 -15.95
C THR A 34 0.19 -13.98 -17.28
N MET A 35 -0.26 -13.42 -18.41
CA MET A 35 0.08 -13.96 -19.73
C MET A 35 1.58 -13.81 -20.03
N ALA A 36 2.15 -12.62 -19.80
CA ALA A 36 3.57 -12.36 -20.02
C ALA A 36 4.48 -13.27 -19.17
N GLN A 37 4.08 -13.54 -17.92
CA GLN A 37 4.76 -14.49 -17.04
C GLN A 37 4.69 -15.92 -17.55
N LYS A 38 3.51 -16.37 -18.03
CA LYS A 38 3.33 -17.71 -18.61
C LYS A 38 4.15 -17.92 -19.88
N GLU A 39 4.32 -16.87 -20.68
CA GLU A 39 5.12 -16.88 -21.90
C GLU A 39 6.63 -16.72 -21.62
N GLY A 40 7.03 -16.48 -20.36
CA GLY A 40 8.43 -16.27 -19.99
C GLY A 40 9.01 -14.96 -20.50
N ASN A 41 8.16 -13.99 -20.87
CA ASN A 41 8.60 -12.70 -21.40
C ASN A 41 9.00 -11.76 -20.24
N ALA A 42 10.24 -11.90 -19.78
CA ALA A 42 10.77 -11.16 -18.64
C ALA A 42 10.75 -9.64 -18.83
N VAL A 43 11.00 -9.15 -20.06
CA VAL A 43 11.01 -7.71 -20.36
C VAL A 43 9.61 -7.11 -20.21
N VAL A 44 8.61 -7.75 -20.81
CA VAL A 44 7.22 -7.28 -20.73
C VAL A 44 6.68 -7.40 -19.31
N THR A 45 7.01 -8.49 -18.60
CA THR A 45 6.68 -8.67 -17.18
C THR A 45 7.20 -7.49 -16.36
N GLN A 46 8.49 -7.16 -16.49
CA GLN A 46 9.12 -6.06 -15.76
C GLN A 46 8.48 -4.70 -16.09
N HIS A 47 8.15 -4.45 -17.36
CA HIS A 47 7.50 -3.20 -17.77
C HIS A 47 6.09 -3.07 -17.16
N ILE A 48 5.30 -4.13 -17.21
CA ILE A 48 3.94 -4.14 -16.64
C ILE A 48 4.01 -3.95 -15.11
N GLU A 49 4.94 -4.63 -14.43
CA GLU A 49 5.14 -4.46 -12.99
C GLU A 49 5.55 -3.04 -12.61
N THR A 50 6.43 -2.42 -13.40
CA THR A 50 6.87 -1.04 -13.18
C THR A 50 5.72 -0.04 -13.37
N ALA A 51 4.93 -0.21 -14.44
CA ALA A 51 3.76 0.62 -14.70
C ALA A 51 2.67 0.45 -13.63
N LEU A 52 2.41 -0.79 -13.20
CA LEU A 52 1.47 -1.07 -12.12
C LEU A 52 1.90 -0.43 -10.80
N ARG A 53 3.19 -0.46 -10.48
CA ARG A 53 3.72 0.18 -9.28
C ARG A 53 3.49 1.69 -9.31
N ALA A 54 3.87 2.35 -10.40
CA ALA A 54 3.68 3.79 -10.57
C ALA A 54 2.18 4.18 -10.50
N ALA A 55 1.30 3.38 -11.13
CA ALA A 55 -0.14 3.57 -11.06
C ALA A 55 -0.69 3.44 -9.63
N LEU A 56 -0.24 2.44 -8.87
CA LEU A 56 -0.62 2.27 -7.47
C LEU A 56 -0.14 3.43 -6.60
N GLU A 57 1.10 3.90 -6.81
CA GLU A 57 1.66 5.04 -6.10
C GLU A 57 0.88 6.33 -6.39
N ALA A 58 0.57 6.62 -7.66
CA ALA A 58 -0.24 7.77 -8.05
C ALA A 58 -1.65 7.71 -7.43
N LYS A 59 -2.29 6.54 -7.43
CA LYS A 59 -3.58 6.35 -6.74
C LYS A 59 -3.46 6.56 -5.23
N GLN A 60 -2.44 5.98 -4.62
CA GLN A 60 -2.20 6.10 -3.19
C GLN A 60 -1.99 7.56 -2.78
N ALA A 61 -1.29 8.35 -3.58
CA ALA A 61 -1.07 9.77 -3.32
C ALA A 61 -2.37 10.60 -3.24
N THR A 62 -3.46 10.15 -3.87
CA THR A 62 -4.78 10.80 -3.77
C THR A 62 -5.56 10.47 -2.50
N LEU A 63 -5.14 9.43 -1.77
CA LEU A 63 -5.79 9.04 -0.52
C LEU A 63 -5.43 10.01 0.60
N ARG A 64 -6.23 10.03 1.67
CA ARG A 64 -5.88 10.80 2.86
C ARG A 64 -4.56 10.28 3.47
N PRO A 65 -3.70 11.15 4.05
CA PRO A 65 -2.40 10.76 4.61
C PRO A 65 -2.47 9.57 5.57
N GLU A 66 -3.52 9.48 6.38
CA GLU A 66 -3.73 8.39 7.35
C GLU A 66 -3.97 7.05 6.63
N ILE A 67 -4.70 7.06 5.51
CA ILE A 67 -4.94 5.87 4.68
C ILE A 67 -3.64 5.47 3.96
N GLN A 68 -2.88 6.45 3.47
CA GLN A 68 -1.59 6.21 2.86
C GLN A 68 -0.61 5.55 3.84
N LEU A 69 -0.56 6.06 5.07
CA LEU A 69 0.26 5.49 6.15
C LEU A 69 -0.18 4.07 6.48
N LEU A 70 -1.48 3.82 6.63
CA LEU A 70 -1.99 2.49 6.93
C LEU A 70 -1.66 1.47 5.82
N ASN A 71 -1.83 1.84 4.56
CA ASN A 71 -1.48 0.99 3.42
C ASN A 71 0.02 0.65 3.40
N ARG A 72 0.90 1.61 3.72
CA ARG A 72 2.35 1.37 3.84
C ARG A 72 2.66 0.38 4.98
N LEU A 73 1.99 0.51 6.12
CA LEU A 73 2.18 -0.37 7.28
C LEU A 73 1.66 -1.79 7.03
N LEU A 74 0.54 -1.92 6.31
CA LEU A 74 0.00 -3.20 5.88
C LEU A 74 0.87 -3.87 4.81
N GLY A 75 1.54 -3.10 3.95
CA GLY A 75 2.49 -3.61 2.97
C GLY A 75 3.82 -4.09 3.59
N ALA A 76 4.22 -3.51 4.73
CA ALA A 76 5.47 -3.86 5.40
C ALA A 76 5.45 -5.30 5.96
N GLU A 77 6.36 -6.14 5.48
CA GLU A 77 6.46 -7.56 5.80
C GLU A 77 7.03 -7.78 7.20
N THR A 78 8.00 -6.96 7.61
CA THR A 78 8.70 -7.09 8.90
C THR A 78 8.37 -5.99 9.89
N GLN A 79 8.59 -6.25 11.17
CA GLN A 79 8.41 -5.25 12.24
C GLN A 79 9.39 -4.08 12.10
N GLU A 80 10.62 -4.35 11.65
CA GLU A 80 11.63 -3.31 11.40
C GLU A 80 11.21 -2.36 10.28
N GLN A 81 10.63 -2.88 9.19
CA GLN A 81 10.07 -2.04 8.11
C GLN A 81 8.95 -1.14 8.63
N ARG A 82 8.05 -1.68 9.48
CA ARG A 82 6.97 -0.89 10.10
C ARG A 82 7.52 0.21 10.99
N GLN A 83 8.53 -0.09 11.82
CA GLN A 83 9.18 0.91 12.66
C GLN A 83 9.80 2.03 11.81
N ARG A 84 10.55 1.70 10.75
CA ARG A 84 11.12 2.73 9.86
C ARG A 84 10.06 3.66 9.25
N ILE A 85 8.89 3.12 8.91
CA ILE A 85 7.76 3.93 8.42
C ILE A 85 7.23 4.84 9.54
N LEU A 86 7.05 4.33 10.75
CA LEU A 86 6.47 5.06 11.88
C LEU A 86 7.41 6.10 12.50
N PHE A 87 8.73 5.86 12.45
CA PHE A 87 9.74 6.81 12.94
C PHE A 87 10.07 7.92 11.94
N ASN A 88 9.43 7.93 10.76
CA ASN A 88 9.49 9.08 9.88
C ASN A 88 8.65 10.23 10.51
N PRO A 89 9.18 11.46 10.62
CA PRO A 89 8.46 12.60 11.22
C PRO A 89 7.07 12.83 10.59
N ASP A 90 6.95 12.68 9.26
CA ASP A 90 5.66 12.83 8.57
C ASP A 90 4.62 11.80 9.03
N ALA A 91 5.08 10.60 9.40
CA ALA A 91 4.21 9.55 9.90
C ALA A 91 3.74 9.85 11.33
N VAL A 92 4.62 10.35 12.20
CA VAL A 92 4.25 10.75 13.56
C VAL A 92 3.21 11.87 13.52
N ASP A 93 3.42 12.90 12.70
CA ASP A 93 2.43 13.98 12.52
C ASP A 93 1.08 13.42 12.05
N THR A 94 1.11 12.51 11.06
CA THR A 94 -0.10 11.83 10.55
C THR A 94 -0.83 11.01 11.63
N LEU A 95 -0.12 10.43 12.60
CA LEU A 95 -0.72 9.66 13.70
C LEU A 95 -1.45 10.55 14.72
N VAL A 96 -0.98 11.78 14.92
CA VAL A 96 -1.48 12.71 15.93
C VAL A 96 -2.52 13.67 15.35
N MET A 97 -2.46 13.96 14.05
CA MET A 97 -3.41 14.83 13.34
C MET A 97 -4.84 14.29 13.27
N ASN A 98 -5.79 15.19 12.96
CA ASN A 98 -7.18 14.90 12.62
C ASN A 98 -7.90 13.97 13.62
N ASP A 99 -7.89 14.33 14.92
CA ASP A 99 -8.58 13.60 16.00
C ASP A 99 -8.24 12.10 16.07
N ARG A 100 -6.97 11.74 15.77
CA ARG A 100 -6.52 10.34 15.76
C ARG A 100 -7.31 9.49 14.76
N TYR A 101 -7.68 10.06 13.62
CA TYR A 101 -8.42 9.37 12.55
C TYR A 101 -7.79 8.03 12.16
N PHE A 102 -6.46 7.96 12.12
CA PHE A 102 -5.70 6.73 11.90
C PHE A 102 -6.14 5.60 12.86
N PHE A 103 -6.22 5.88 14.16
CA PHE A 103 -6.63 4.90 15.17
C PHE A 103 -8.11 4.54 15.03
N GLY A 104 -8.97 5.50 14.65
CA GLY A 104 -10.37 5.23 14.32
C GLY A 104 -10.53 4.26 13.15
N LEU A 105 -9.75 4.47 12.08
CA LEU A 105 -9.72 3.59 10.91
C LEU A 105 -9.21 2.19 11.26
N LEU A 106 -8.13 2.11 12.04
CA LEU A 106 -7.54 0.83 12.48
C LEU A 106 -8.52 0.03 13.35
N ASN A 107 -9.22 0.68 14.29
CA ASN A 107 -10.23 0.03 15.12
C ASN A 107 -11.43 -0.49 14.30
N ARG A 108 -11.87 0.27 13.27
CA ARG A 108 -12.92 -0.19 12.35
C ARG A 108 -12.47 -1.44 11.60
N MET A 109 -11.25 -1.46 11.05
CA MET A 109 -10.71 -2.65 10.39
C MET A 109 -10.59 -3.84 11.33
N GLN A 110 -10.12 -3.67 12.57
CA GLN A 110 -10.09 -4.74 13.57
C GLN A 110 -11.50 -5.30 13.84
N THR A 111 -12.51 -4.43 13.92
CA THR A 111 -13.91 -4.84 14.09
C THR A 111 -14.42 -5.64 12.90
N ASP A 112 -14.13 -5.19 11.67
CA ASP A 112 -14.56 -5.86 10.45
C ASP A 112 -13.88 -7.23 10.27
N VAL A 113 -12.57 -7.31 10.56
CA VAL A 113 -11.82 -8.58 10.55
C VAL A 113 -12.31 -9.51 11.64
N GLY A 114 -12.67 -8.99 12.81
CA GLY A 114 -13.28 -9.76 13.90
C GLY A 114 -14.56 -10.50 13.49
N ARG A 115 -15.32 -9.93 12.53
CA ARG A 115 -16.55 -10.51 11.97
C ARG A 115 -16.31 -11.53 10.86
N MET A 116 -15.08 -11.66 10.35
CA MET A 116 -14.74 -12.67 9.35
C MET A 116 -14.79 -14.08 9.97
N PRO A 117 -15.11 -15.11 9.16
CA PRO A 117 -15.02 -16.49 9.61
C PRO A 117 -13.61 -16.84 10.07
N ASP A 118 -13.50 -17.67 11.10
CA ASP A 118 -12.20 -18.07 11.64
C ASP A 118 -11.41 -18.89 10.62
N GLY A 119 -10.12 -18.57 10.51
CA GLY A 119 -9.21 -19.21 9.57
C GLY A 119 -7.80 -18.62 9.67
N PRO A 120 -6.80 -19.27 9.03
CA PRO A 120 -5.40 -18.86 9.11
C PRO A 120 -5.18 -17.44 8.56
N GLN A 121 -5.94 -17.03 7.53
CA GLN A 121 -5.87 -15.69 6.96
C GLN A 121 -6.38 -14.62 7.92
N LYS A 122 -7.48 -14.90 8.65
CA LYS A 122 -7.99 -14.00 9.69
C LYS A 122 -6.97 -13.84 10.81
N ALA A 123 -6.42 -14.94 11.32
CA ALA A 123 -5.44 -14.92 12.40
C ALA A 123 -4.21 -14.06 12.03
N ALA A 124 -3.65 -14.27 10.85
CA ALA A 124 -2.52 -13.48 10.35
C ALA A 124 -2.86 -11.99 10.20
N LEU A 125 -4.08 -11.67 9.75
CA LEU A 125 -4.51 -10.28 9.59
C LEU A 125 -4.74 -9.59 10.95
N VAL A 126 -5.35 -10.27 11.91
CA VAL A 126 -5.52 -9.78 13.29
C VAL A 126 -4.16 -9.48 13.91
N GLU A 127 -3.24 -10.44 13.87
CA GLU A 127 -1.88 -10.28 14.40
C GLU A 127 -1.16 -9.08 13.77
N ARG A 128 -1.30 -8.91 12.45
CA ARG A 128 -0.70 -7.78 11.72
C ARG A 128 -1.30 -6.45 12.17
N LEU A 129 -2.62 -6.37 12.33
CA LEU A 129 -3.31 -5.15 12.79
C LEU A 129 -2.95 -4.81 14.24
N GLU A 130 -2.82 -5.79 15.13
CA GLU A 130 -2.38 -5.59 16.51
C GLU A 130 -0.93 -5.13 16.61
N SER A 131 -0.05 -5.72 15.79
CA SER A 131 1.35 -5.29 15.67
C SER A 131 1.46 -3.83 15.22
N ILE A 132 0.67 -3.44 14.22
CA ILE A 132 0.61 -2.06 13.73
C ILE A 132 0.11 -1.11 14.82
N LYS A 133 -0.95 -1.49 15.53
CA LYS A 133 -1.52 -0.69 16.63
C LYS A 133 -0.48 -0.42 17.71
N THR A 134 0.16 -1.49 18.20
CA THR A 134 1.18 -1.40 19.25
C THR A 134 2.35 -0.52 18.84
N ALA A 135 2.82 -0.68 17.60
CA ALA A 135 3.93 0.12 17.08
C ALA A 135 3.55 1.60 16.92
N ALA A 136 2.32 1.88 16.45
CA ALA A 136 1.82 3.25 16.30
C ALA A 136 1.61 3.93 17.66
N ASP A 137 1.06 3.21 18.65
CA ASP A 137 0.92 3.71 20.03
C ASP A 137 2.30 4.05 20.63
N ALA A 138 3.31 3.19 20.42
CA ALA A 138 4.67 3.44 20.88
C ALA A 138 5.33 4.64 20.18
N ALA A 139 5.09 4.82 18.88
CA ALA A 139 5.62 5.96 18.12
C ALA A 139 5.03 7.30 18.61
N VAL A 140 3.74 7.32 18.95
CA VAL A 140 3.08 8.52 19.51
C VAL A 140 3.51 8.77 20.96
N ALA A 141 3.72 7.74 21.78
CA ALA A 141 4.15 7.89 23.17
C ALA A 141 5.62 8.32 23.31
N GLY A 142 6.45 8.05 22.30
CA GLY A 142 7.86 8.44 22.25
C GLY A 142 8.15 9.74 21.50
N ALA A 143 7.14 10.36 20.89
CA ALA A 143 7.20 11.67 20.25
C ALA A 143 6.91 12.80 21.26
#